data_AF-A0A1S8NCL3-F1
#
_entry.id   AF-A0A1S8NCL3-F1
#
_cell.length_a   1.000
_cell.length_b   1.000
_cell.length_c   1.000
_cell.angle_alpha   90.00
_cell.angle_beta   90.00
_cell.angle_gamma   90.00
#
_symmetry.space_group_name_H-M   'P 1'
#
loop_
_entity.id
_entity.type
_entity.pdbx_description
1 polymer ?
#
loop_
_entity_poly.entity_id
_entity_poly.type
_entity_poly.pdbx_seq_one_letter_code
_entity_poly.pdbx_strand_id
1 'polypeptide(L)'
;MAMDKEKSDIACVKGINILEKVFDIFPYKLARDIIKKRFTNPLIAFINIGILDKTKLVFGEAEITQAYMTGSIKYSPYFQLAISTFDNQATLSVNLYGTQSDRNTISSFLNKLVQELNNCI
;
A
#
# COMPACT_ATOMS: atom_id res chain seq x y z
N MET A 1 -10.11 -10.53 18.34
CA MET A 1 -10.74 -11.63 17.56
C MET A 1 -10.59 -11.45 16.05
N ALA A 2 -11.14 -10.41 15.39
CA ALA A 2 -10.95 -10.21 13.94
C ALA A 2 -9.49 -9.85 13.59
N MET A 3 -8.87 -8.92 14.34
CA MET A 3 -7.50 -8.47 14.09
C MET A 3 -6.44 -9.57 14.31
N ASP A 4 -6.65 -10.46 15.28
CA ASP A 4 -5.73 -11.59 15.55
C ASP A 4 -5.75 -12.60 14.42
N LYS A 5 -6.93 -12.82 13.81
CA LYS A 5 -7.08 -13.65 12.61
C LYS A 5 -6.31 -13.04 11.44
N GLU A 6 -6.49 -11.75 11.16
CA GLU A 6 -5.77 -11.08 10.07
C GLU A 6 -4.25 -11.03 10.31
N LYS A 7 -3.79 -10.85 11.56
CA LYS A 7 -2.36 -10.93 11.92
C LYS A 7 -1.76 -12.32 11.69
N SER A 8 -2.57 -13.37 11.77
CA SER A 8 -2.15 -14.75 11.47
C SER A 8 -2.22 -15.10 9.98
N ASP A 9 -2.84 -14.25 9.15
CA ASP A 9 -2.95 -14.48 7.71
C ASP A 9 -1.67 -14.02 6.99
N ILE A 10 -0.96 -15.00 6.41
CA ILE A 10 0.25 -14.78 5.63
C ILE A 10 -0.03 -14.59 4.13
N ALA A 11 -1.28 -14.40 3.71
CA ALA A 11 -1.67 -14.27 2.30
C ALA A 11 -0.81 -13.24 1.54
N CYS A 12 -0.48 -12.10 2.17
CA CYS A 12 0.33 -11.04 1.57
C CYS A 12 1.79 -11.44 1.31
N VAL A 13 2.36 -12.35 2.11
CA VAL A 13 3.76 -12.81 1.97
C VAL A 13 3.87 -14.19 1.33
N LYS A 14 2.76 -14.92 1.18
CA LYS A 14 2.73 -16.25 0.56
C LYS A 14 3.25 -16.22 -0.88
N GLY A 15 2.89 -15.18 -1.64
CA GLY A 15 3.39 -14.98 -3.01
C GLY A 15 4.91 -14.79 -3.05
N ILE A 16 5.47 -14.05 -2.09
CA ILE A 16 6.92 -13.80 -1.98
C ILE A 16 7.65 -15.10 -1.62
N ASN A 17 7.14 -15.85 -0.65
CA ASN A 17 7.71 -17.16 -0.28
C ASN A 17 7.71 -18.16 -1.45
N ILE A 18 6.65 -18.17 -2.27
CA ILE A 18 6.59 -19.01 -3.48
C ILE A 18 7.62 -18.53 -4.50
N LEU A 19 7.72 -17.21 -4.69
CA LEU A 19 8.69 -16.61 -5.61
C LEU A 19 10.12 -17.04 -5.26
N GLU A 20 10.51 -16.88 -3.99
CA GLU A 20 11.83 -17.26 -3.48
C GLU A 20 12.11 -18.75 -3.72
N LYS A 21 11.21 -19.64 -3.27
CA LYS A 21 11.37 -21.09 -3.46
C LYS A 21 11.48 -21.52 -4.93
N VAL A 22 10.77 -20.86 -5.83
CA VAL A 22 10.84 -21.17 -7.27
C VAL A 22 12.22 -20.81 -7.83
N PHE A 23 12.80 -19.68 -7.41
CA PHE A 23 14.14 -19.27 -7.83
C PHE A 23 15.26 -20.09 -7.17
N ASP A 24 15.04 -20.63 -5.97
CA ASP A 24 16.01 -21.52 -5.31
C ASP A 24 16.10 -22.91 -5.95
N ILE A 25 14.98 -23.42 -6.48
CA ILE A 25 14.89 -24.80 -6.99
C ILE A 25 15.16 -24.89 -8.49
N PHE A 26 14.71 -23.89 -9.27
CA PHE A 26 14.76 -23.95 -10.74
C PHE A 26 15.80 -23.01 -11.34
N PRO A 27 16.45 -23.39 -12.45
CA PRO A 27 17.27 -22.47 -13.23
C PRO A 27 16.48 -21.23 -13.66
N TYR A 28 17.13 -20.07 -13.69
CA TYR A 28 16.50 -18.76 -13.92
C TYR A 28 15.48 -18.72 -15.07
N LYS A 29 15.79 -19.32 -16.23
CA LYS A 29 14.88 -19.33 -17.39
C LYS A 29 13.54 -20.01 -17.06
N LEU A 30 13.60 -21.19 -16.42
CA LEU A 30 12.42 -21.96 -16.01
C LEU A 30 11.66 -21.24 -14.90
N ALA A 31 12.37 -20.75 -13.88
CA ALA A 31 11.78 -19.99 -12.78
C ALA A 31 11.01 -18.77 -13.31
N ARG A 32 11.63 -17.98 -14.19
CA ARG A 32 11.01 -16.80 -14.82
C ARG A 32 9.72 -17.15 -15.58
N ASP A 33 9.73 -18.23 -16.35
CA ASP A 33 8.56 -18.63 -17.14
C ASP A 33 7.41 -19.15 -16.26
N ILE A 34 7.72 -19.83 -15.15
CA ILE A 34 6.75 -20.25 -14.14
C ILE A 34 6.10 -19.03 -13.51
N ILE A 35 6.92 -18.09 -13.01
CA ILE A 35 6.45 -16.88 -12.32
C ILE A 35 5.59 -16.02 -13.24
N LYS A 36 6.02 -15.79 -14.48
CA LYS A 36 5.22 -15.03 -15.45
C LYS A 36 3.82 -15.60 -15.69
N LYS A 37 3.66 -16.91 -15.62
CA LYS A 37 2.38 -17.60 -15.87
C LYS A 37 1.51 -17.71 -14.62
N ARG A 38 2.10 -17.74 -13.42
CA ARG A 38 1.42 -18.12 -12.18
C ARG A 38 1.35 -17.01 -11.14
N PHE A 39 2.23 -16.02 -11.21
CA PHE A 39 2.26 -14.95 -10.23
C PHE A 39 1.26 -13.86 -10.59
N THR A 40 0.19 -13.77 -9.81
CA THR A 40 -0.81 -12.71 -9.92
C THR A 40 -0.58 -11.67 -8.85
N ASN A 41 -0.48 -10.41 -9.25
CA ASN A 41 -0.39 -9.33 -8.28
C ASN A 41 -1.70 -9.22 -7.50
N PRO A 42 -1.68 -9.04 -6.17
CA PRO A 42 -2.89 -8.82 -5.39
C PRO A 42 -3.68 -7.63 -5.92
N LEU A 43 -5.01 -7.76 -5.96
CA LEU A 43 -5.91 -6.68 -6.37
C LEU A 43 -5.90 -5.53 -5.36
N ILE A 44 -5.77 -5.85 -4.08
CA ILE A 44 -5.77 -4.90 -2.97
C ILE A 44 -4.40 -4.96 -2.31
N ALA A 45 -3.78 -3.80 -2.12
CA ALA A 45 -2.51 -3.65 -1.42
C ALA A 45 -2.59 -2.53 -0.37
N PHE A 46 -1.82 -2.70 0.70
CA PHE A 46 -1.62 -1.69 1.74
C PHE A 46 -0.12 -1.46 1.88
N ILE A 47 0.29 -0.19 1.97
CA ILE A 47 1.68 0.16 2.23
C ILE A 47 1.76 1.19 3.34
N ASN A 48 2.61 0.90 4.33
CA ASN A 48 3.04 1.86 5.32
C ASN A 48 4.40 2.43 4.88
N ILE A 49 4.42 3.70 4.50
CA ILE A 49 5.63 4.42 4.08
C ILE A 49 6.45 4.84 5.32
N GLY A 50 5.79 4.98 6.47
CA GLY A 50 6.40 5.36 7.72
C GLY A 50 6.33 6.87 8.01
N ILE A 51 7.24 7.32 8.87
CA ILE A 51 7.27 8.68 9.40
C ILE A 51 8.25 9.51 8.56
N LEU A 52 7.72 10.59 7.98
CA LEU A 52 8.50 11.69 7.43
C LEU A 52 9.03 12.52 8.60
N ASP A 53 10.31 12.36 8.88
CA ASP A 53 10.99 12.99 10.01
C ASP A 53 11.11 14.51 9.80
N LYS A 54 10.32 15.28 10.56
CA LYS A 54 10.29 16.75 10.51
C LYS A 54 11.65 17.39 10.79
N THR A 55 12.53 16.70 11.52
CA THR A 55 13.88 17.22 11.81
C THR A 55 14.86 17.05 10.65
N LYS A 56 14.53 16.19 9.69
CA LYS A 56 15.39 15.86 8.54
C LYS A 56 14.88 16.43 7.22
N LEU A 57 13.59 16.74 7.13
CA LEU A 57 13.01 17.42 5.99
C LEU A 57 13.24 18.93 6.16
N VAL A 58 14.20 19.49 5.43
CA VAL A 58 14.64 20.88 5.57
C VAL A 58 14.64 21.57 4.21
N PHE A 59 13.95 22.72 4.11
CA PHE A 59 13.89 23.57 2.91
C PHE A 59 14.45 24.96 3.21
N GLY A 60 15.68 25.02 3.73
CA GLY A 60 16.30 26.27 4.18
C GLY A 60 15.54 26.85 5.37
N GLU A 61 15.15 28.12 5.28
CA GLU A 61 14.39 28.84 6.31
C GLU A 61 12.88 28.58 6.24
N ALA A 62 12.40 27.87 5.22
CA ALA A 62 10.97 27.61 5.05
C ALA A 62 10.48 26.55 6.05
N GLU A 63 9.45 26.90 6.81
CA GLU A 63 8.75 25.95 7.67
C GLU A 63 7.85 25.02 6.85
N ILE A 64 7.97 23.72 7.10
CA ILE A 64 7.13 22.71 6.47
C ILE A 64 5.88 22.53 7.32
N THR A 65 4.75 22.99 6.78
CA THR A 65 3.44 22.86 7.44
C THR A 65 2.78 21.51 7.18
N GLN A 66 3.05 20.88 6.04
CA GLN A 66 2.50 19.59 5.63
C GLN A 66 3.49 18.83 4.76
N ALA A 67 3.59 17.52 4.97
CA ALA A 67 4.30 16.62 4.07
C ALA A 67 3.58 15.27 4.03
N TYR A 68 3.55 14.65 2.85
CA TYR A 68 3.02 13.31 2.68
C TYR A 68 3.73 12.63 1.50
N MET A 69 3.77 11.30 1.55
CA MET A 69 4.21 10.47 0.44
C MET A 69 3.03 9.64 -0.04
N THR A 70 3.00 9.39 -1.35
CA THR A 70 1.93 8.61 -1.98
C THR A 70 2.46 7.27 -2.51
N GLY A 71 1.55 6.32 -2.71
CA GLY A 71 1.87 5.04 -3.33
C GLY A 71 2.02 5.11 -4.85
N SER A 72 2.30 3.95 -5.46
CA SER A 72 2.31 3.82 -6.92
C SER A 72 0.93 4.07 -7.52
N ILE A 73 0.86 4.65 -8.72
CA ILE A 73 -0.37 4.72 -9.50
C ILE A 73 -0.84 3.30 -9.83
N LYS A 74 -2.10 2.99 -9.52
CA LYS A 74 -2.76 1.73 -9.89
C LYS A 74 -3.78 1.96 -10.99
N TYR A 75 -3.90 0.99 -11.89
CA TYR A 75 -4.94 0.92 -12.90
C TYR A 75 -6.07 0.02 -12.40
N SER A 76 -7.32 0.32 -12.75
CA SER A 76 -8.44 -0.60 -12.48
C SER A 76 -8.13 -2.01 -13.04
N PRO A 77 -8.40 -3.10 -12.30
CA PRO A 77 -9.13 -3.18 -11.02
C PRO A 77 -8.24 -3.12 -9.76
N TYR A 78 -6.95 -2.74 -9.88
CA TYR A 78 -6.03 -2.72 -8.75
C TYR A 78 -6.23 -1.50 -7.86
N PHE A 79 -6.08 -1.70 -6.55
CA PHE A 79 -6.21 -0.69 -5.52
C PHE A 79 -5.04 -0.79 -4.54
N GLN A 80 -4.44 0.36 -4.20
CA GLN A 80 -3.42 0.43 -3.16
C GLN A 80 -3.66 1.63 -2.24
N LEU A 81 -3.83 1.35 -0.95
CA LEU A 81 -3.86 2.36 0.10
C LEU A 81 -2.45 2.55 0.66
N ALA A 82 -1.96 3.79 0.64
CA ALA A 82 -0.71 4.17 1.26
C ALA A 82 -0.96 5.05 2.49
N ILE A 83 -0.23 4.78 3.57
CA ILE A 83 -0.18 5.64 4.76
C ILE A 83 1.24 6.21 4.91
N SER A 84 1.32 7.52 5.14
CA SER A 84 2.52 8.21 5.58
C SER A 84 2.19 9.11 6.76
N THR A 85 3.15 9.39 7.63
CA THR A 85 2.94 10.23 8.80
C THR A 85 3.93 11.38 8.80
N PHE A 86 3.46 12.60 9.04
CA PHE A 86 4.31 13.78 9.23
C PHE A 86 3.75 14.59 10.39
N ASP A 87 4.61 15.01 11.32
CA ASP A 87 4.23 15.88 12.44
C ASP A 87 2.99 15.37 13.22
N ASN A 88 3.03 14.08 13.59
CA ASN A 88 1.93 13.35 14.26
C ASN A 88 0.59 13.31 13.49
N GLN A 89 0.58 13.64 12.21
CA GLN A 89 -0.59 13.57 11.35
C GLN A 89 -0.40 12.47 10.29
N ALA A 90 -1.30 11.50 10.29
CA ALA A 90 -1.33 10.44 9.28
C ALA A 90 -2.09 10.92 8.03
N THR A 91 -1.51 10.68 6.87
CA THR A 91 -2.13 10.91 5.56
C THR A 91 -2.37 9.58 4.88
N LEU A 92 -3.64 9.30 4.56
CA LEU A 92 -4.08 8.17 3.74
C LEU A 92 -4.18 8.63 2.27
N SER A 93 -3.57 7.89 1.36
CA SER A 93 -3.57 8.22 -0.07
C SER A 93 -3.82 7.00 -0.95
N VAL A 94 -4.51 7.23 -2.07
CA VAL A 94 -4.74 6.24 -3.12
C VAL A 94 -4.49 6.93 -4.46
N ASN A 95 -3.55 6.39 -5.23
CA ASN A 95 -3.20 6.92 -6.54
C ASN A 95 -3.83 6.03 -7.61
N LEU A 96 -4.89 6.52 -8.26
CA LEU A 96 -5.64 5.77 -9.27
C LEU A 96 -5.55 6.42 -10.65
N TYR A 97 -5.27 5.59 -11.66
CA TYR A 97 -5.62 5.83 -13.06
C TYR A 97 -6.97 5.16 -13.37
N GLY A 98 -8.02 5.98 -13.51
CA GLY A 98 -9.37 5.49 -13.74
C GLY A 98 -10.36 6.62 -14.01
N THR A 99 -11.63 6.25 -14.14
CA THR A 99 -12.73 7.16 -14.45
C THR A 99 -13.09 8.06 -13.27
N GLN A 100 -13.91 9.08 -13.50
CA GLN A 100 -14.46 9.89 -12.41
C GLN A 100 -15.31 9.05 -11.44
N SER A 101 -16.00 8.03 -11.96
CA SER A 101 -16.77 7.10 -11.13
C SER A 101 -15.85 6.33 -10.16
N ASP A 102 -14.71 5.83 -10.66
CA ASP A 102 -13.74 5.13 -9.81
C ASP A 102 -13.17 6.05 -8.73
N ARG A 103 -12.88 7.31 -9.08
CA ARG A 103 -12.44 8.33 -8.11
C ARG A 103 -13.49 8.58 -7.04
N ASN A 104 -14.77 8.70 -7.40
CA ASN A 104 -15.85 8.89 -6.44
C ASN A 104 -15.97 7.70 -5.47
N THR A 105 -15.85 6.48 -5.99
CA THR A 105 -15.85 5.26 -5.16
C THR A 105 -14.69 5.26 -4.17
N ILE A 106 -13.47 5.58 -4.62
CA ILE A 106 -12.29 5.63 -3.76
C ILE A 106 -12.43 6.74 -2.69
N SER A 107 -12.91 7.92 -3.07
CA SER A 107 -13.14 9.00 -2.10
C SER A 107 -14.17 8.60 -1.04
N SER A 108 -15.27 7.95 -1.44
CA SER A 108 -16.25 7.42 -0.50
C SER A 108 -15.66 6.36 0.43
N PHE A 109 -14.84 5.46 -0.11
CA PHE A 109 -14.11 4.47 0.69
C PHE A 109 -13.17 5.12 1.71
N LEU A 110 -12.34 6.09 1.29
CA LEU A 110 -11.40 6.79 2.18
C LEU A 110 -12.13 7.53 3.30
N ASN A 111 -13.23 8.20 2.99
CA ASN A 111 -14.04 8.89 4.00
C ASN A 111 -14.58 7.91 5.06
N LYS A 112 -15.12 6.77 4.61
CA LYS A 112 -15.60 5.72 5.53
C LYS A 112 -14.47 5.14 6.37
N LEU A 113 -13.31 4.89 5.76
CA LEU A 113 -12.15 4.37 6.48
C LEU A 113 -11.67 5.34 7.56
N VAL A 114 -11.57 6.63 7.26
CA VAL A 114 -11.22 7.66 8.24
C VAL A 114 -12.25 7.72 9.37
N GLN A 115 -13.54 7.65 9.04
CA GLN A 115 -14.60 7.61 10.04
C GLN A 115 -14.47 6.42 10.97
N GLU A 116 -14.27 5.21 10.43
CA GLU A 116 -14.09 3.99 11.24
C GLU A 116 -12.85 4.08 12.14
N LEU A 117 -11.73 4.59 11.63
CA LEU A 117 -10.50 4.75 12.42
C LEU A 117 -10.69 5.73 13.58
N ASN A 118 -11.40 6.84 13.37
CA ASN A 118 -11.68 7.81 14.41
C ASN A 118 -12.69 7.31 15.44
N ASN A 119 -13.61 6.42 15.06
CA ASN A 119 -14.57 5.81 15.98
C ASN A 119 -13.94 4.74 16.89
N CYS A 120 -12.75 4.23 16.53
CA CYS A 120 -12.03 3.21 17.29
C CYS A 120 -11.09 3.79 18.36
N ILE A 121 -10.99 5.12 18.46
CA ILE A 121 -10.13 5.85 19.41
C ILE A 121 -10.98 6.39 20.56
#